data_AF-A0A0P9DG91-F1
#
_entry.id   AF-A0A0P9DG91-F1
#
_cell.length_a   1.000
_cell.length_b   1.000
_cell.length_c   1.000
_cell.angle_alpha   90.00
_cell.angle_beta   90.00
_cell.angle_gamma   90.00
#
_symmetry.space_group_name_H-M   'P 1'
#
loop_
_entity.id
_entity.type
_entity.pdbx_description
1 polymer ?
#
loop_
_entity_poly.entity_id
_entity_poly.type
_entity_poly.pdbx_seq_one_letter_code
_entity_poly.pdbx_strand_id
1 'polypeptide(L)'
;SGRFHDAGLVSLPGGGAEILDDRTRRKISRLKGSWRDWMDVMQTAHKVGMRTTGTMVIGFGETIEERALHLLRIRDAQDECLANGYNTPGFLAFISWTFQPDNTNLKAEKLGPQDYLKNVAISRIMLDNIKNFQSSWVTMGPEVGKLSLHYGCNDFGSTMIEENVVSAAGTTHKVNIGSTLQLIREAGKIPAQRNTRYEILRRFDDETVRVHKDFIMQN
;
A
#
# COMPACT_ATOMS: atom_id res chain seq x y z
N SER A 1 -2.45 -29.50 -1.42
CA SER A 1 -1.62 -29.01 -0.30
C SER A 1 -0.19 -28.76 -0.80
N GLY A 2 0.33 -27.55 -0.57
CA GLY A 2 1.77 -27.23 -0.54
C GLY A 2 2.57 -27.27 -1.85
N ARG A 3 2.62 -26.17 -2.61
CA ARG A 3 3.71 -25.89 -3.59
C ARG A 3 4.14 -24.41 -3.66
N PHE A 4 3.99 -23.67 -2.58
CA PHE A 4 4.47 -22.28 -2.51
C PHE A 4 5.43 -21.98 -1.35
N HIS A 5 5.74 -22.97 -0.50
CA HIS A 5 6.60 -22.73 0.68
C HIS A 5 8.10 -22.86 0.35
N ASP A 6 8.49 -23.69 -0.64
CA ASP A 6 9.90 -23.97 -0.94
C ASP A 6 10.59 -22.95 -1.88
N ALA A 7 9.87 -21.93 -2.36
CA ALA A 7 10.40 -20.98 -3.34
C ALA A 7 11.04 -19.70 -2.73
N GLY A 8 11.25 -19.64 -1.42
CA GLY A 8 11.85 -18.45 -0.79
C GLY A 8 10.96 -17.20 -0.85
N LEU A 9 9.65 -17.37 -0.98
CA LEU A 9 8.69 -16.27 -1.02
C LEU A 9 8.48 -15.72 0.41
N VAL A 10 9.28 -14.73 0.80
CA VAL A 10 9.30 -14.16 2.17
C VAL A 10 8.10 -13.23 2.46
N SER A 11 7.35 -12.82 1.43
CA SER A 11 6.20 -11.91 1.55
C SER A 11 5.15 -12.15 0.47
N LEU A 12 3.86 -12.05 0.83
CA LEU A 12 2.74 -12.04 -0.11
C LEU A 12 2.21 -10.61 -0.27
N PRO A 13 2.20 -10.04 -1.48
CA PRO A 13 1.64 -8.72 -1.67
C PRO A 13 0.11 -8.67 -1.51
N GLY A 14 -0.39 -7.53 -1.05
CA GLY A 14 -1.81 -7.30 -0.79
C GLY A 14 -2.71 -7.03 -2.00
N GLY A 15 -2.18 -7.16 -3.23
CA GLY A 15 -2.93 -6.86 -4.44
C GLY A 15 -4.26 -7.63 -4.54
N GLY A 16 -5.25 -7.05 -5.21
CA GLY A 16 -6.56 -7.67 -5.43
C GLY A 16 -7.59 -7.51 -4.31
N ALA A 17 -7.26 -6.77 -3.24
CA ALA A 17 -8.22 -6.41 -2.19
C ALA A 17 -9.28 -5.42 -2.70
N GLU A 18 -8.83 -4.35 -3.36
CA GLU A 18 -9.65 -3.20 -3.76
C GLU A 18 -10.48 -2.65 -2.59
N ILE A 19 -11.80 -2.88 -2.61
CA ILE A 19 -12.69 -2.76 -1.47
C ILE A 19 -13.06 -4.19 -1.06
N LEU A 20 -12.83 -4.54 0.20
CA LEU A 20 -13.27 -5.80 0.79
C LEU A 20 -14.76 -5.67 1.08
N ASP A 21 -15.59 -5.64 0.03
CA ASP A 21 -17.04 -5.75 0.06
C ASP A 21 -17.53 -6.42 -1.24
N ASP A 22 -18.44 -7.40 -1.13
CA ASP A 22 -18.81 -8.21 -2.30
C ASP A 22 -19.60 -7.41 -3.36
N ARG A 23 -20.35 -6.36 -2.98
CA ARG A 23 -21.06 -5.51 -3.95
C ARG A 23 -20.06 -4.80 -4.84
N THR A 24 -19.07 -4.14 -4.23
CA THR A 24 -18.04 -3.41 -4.98
C THR A 24 -17.10 -4.35 -5.73
N ARG A 25 -16.71 -5.50 -5.16
CA ARG A 25 -15.88 -6.50 -5.86
C ARG A 25 -16.54 -7.03 -7.13
N ARG A 26 -17.84 -7.37 -7.06
CA ARG A 26 -18.63 -7.80 -8.23
C ARG A 26 -18.77 -6.71 -9.29
N LYS A 27 -18.84 -5.43 -8.88
CA LYS A 27 -18.87 -4.28 -9.79
C LYS A 27 -17.56 -4.14 -10.56
N ILE A 28 -16.42 -4.37 -9.90
CA ILE A 28 -15.09 -4.30 -10.51
C ILE A 28 -14.89 -5.46 -11.49
N SER A 29 -15.19 -6.70 -11.08
CA SER A 29 -15.14 -7.87 -11.97
C SER A 29 -15.97 -9.02 -11.40
N ARG A 30 -16.75 -9.66 -12.27
CA ARG A 30 -17.53 -10.87 -11.93
C ARG A 30 -16.65 -12.10 -11.66
N LEU A 31 -15.39 -12.08 -12.11
CA LEU A 31 -14.44 -13.18 -11.91
C LEU A 31 -13.63 -13.01 -10.61
N LYS A 32 -13.73 -11.87 -9.92
CA LYS A 32 -13.08 -11.71 -8.61
C LYS A 32 -13.79 -12.56 -7.57
N GLY A 33 -13.00 -13.30 -6.79
CA GLY A 33 -13.50 -14.00 -5.59
C GLY A 33 -14.09 -13.02 -4.57
N SER A 34 -14.79 -13.56 -3.58
CA SER A 34 -15.39 -12.80 -2.47
C SER A 34 -14.33 -12.07 -1.65
N TRP A 35 -14.75 -11.12 -0.81
CA TRP A 35 -13.81 -10.51 0.15
C TRP A 35 -13.26 -11.55 1.15
N ARG A 36 -14.04 -12.60 1.46
CA ARG A 36 -13.63 -13.70 2.33
C ARG A 36 -12.54 -14.53 1.68
N ASP A 37 -12.65 -14.81 0.38
CA ASP A 37 -11.62 -15.58 -0.35
C ASP A 37 -10.27 -14.86 -0.28
N TRP A 38 -10.27 -13.53 -0.42
CA TRP A 38 -9.05 -12.72 -0.26
C TRP A 38 -8.54 -12.77 1.19
N MET A 39 -9.43 -12.66 2.17
CA MET A 39 -9.08 -12.70 3.59
C MET A 39 -8.48 -14.05 3.99
N ASP A 40 -9.08 -15.15 3.54
CA ASP A 40 -8.63 -16.52 3.80
C ASP A 40 -7.20 -16.73 3.29
N VAL A 41 -6.88 -16.18 2.10
CA VAL A 41 -5.52 -16.22 1.55
C VAL A 41 -4.53 -15.48 2.46
N MET A 42 -4.88 -14.27 2.92
CA MET A 42 -3.99 -13.47 3.78
C MET A 42 -3.79 -14.12 5.14
N GLN A 43 -4.87 -14.56 5.79
CA GLN A 43 -4.79 -15.23 7.09
C GLN A 43 -4.06 -16.58 6.98
N THR A 44 -4.21 -17.31 5.88
CA THR A 44 -3.43 -18.53 5.62
C THR A 44 -1.95 -18.21 5.45
N ALA A 45 -1.60 -17.14 4.74
CA ALA A 45 -0.22 -16.69 4.61
C ALA A 45 0.37 -16.36 5.99
N HIS A 46 -0.40 -15.69 6.86
CA HIS A 46 0.04 -15.39 8.23
C HIS A 46 0.28 -16.65 9.06
N LYS A 47 -0.64 -17.63 9.00
CA LYS A 47 -0.52 -18.92 9.70
C LYS A 47 0.77 -19.66 9.35
N VAL A 48 1.24 -19.55 8.11
CA VAL A 48 2.48 -20.19 7.64
C VAL A 48 3.72 -19.29 7.77
N GLY A 49 3.63 -18.19 8.53
CA GLY A 49 4.75 -17.30 8.87
C GLY A 49 5.09 -16.27 7.79
N MET A 50 4.26 -16.11 6.76
CA MET A 50 4.49 -15.09 5.74
C MET A 50 4.05 -13.71 6.22
N ARG A 51 4.76 -12.70 5.74
CA ARG A 51 4.42 -11.29 5.91
C ARG A 51 3.54 -10.85 4.76
N THR A 52 2.55 -10.01 5.01
CA THR A 52 1.70 -9.48 3.93
C THR A 52 1.56 -7.97 4.00
N THR A 53 0.87 -7.40 3.02
CA THR A 53 0.51 -5.99 2.95
C THR A 53 -1.00 -5.89 2.84
N GLY A 54 -1.64 -4.99 3.59
CA GLY A 54 -3.04 -4.63 3.39
C GLY A 54 -3.13 -3.57 2.29
N THR A 55 -4.13 -3.64 1.41
CA THR A 55 -4.31 -2.61 0.39
C THR A 55 -5.77 -2.21 0.28
N MET A 56 -6.03 -0.94 -0.04
CA MET A 56 -7.36 -0.45 -0.34
C MET A 56 -7.33 0.46 -1.56
N VAL A 57 -8.25 0.27 -2.50
CA VAL A 57 -8.40 1.13 -3.67
C VAL A 57 -9.76 1.78 -3.65
N ILE A 58 -9.76 3.11 -3.58
CA ILE A 58 -10.98 3.93 -3.50
C ILE A 58 -11.30 4.58 -4.85
N GLY A 59 -12.59 4.84 -5.12
CA GLY A 59 -13.04 5.51 -6.35
C GLY A 59 -13.75 4.61 -7.35
N PHE A 60 -14.22 3.43 -6.92
CA PHE A 60 -15.08 2.55 -7.71
C PHE A 60 -16.57 2.89 -7.60
N GLY A 61 -16.92 3.91 -6.82
CA GLY A 61 -18.31 4.22 -6.43
C GLY A 61 -18.78 3.36 -5.25
N GLU A 62 -17.85 2.90 -4.44
CA GLU A 62 -18.09 2.35 -3.10
C GLU A 62 -18.66 3.42 -2.17
N THR A 63 -19.41 2.99 -1.15
CA THR A 63 -19.91 3.90 -0.11
C THR A 63 -18.85 4.11 0.98
N ILE A 64 -19.06 5.12 1.85
CA ILE A 64 -18.17 5.35 2.99
C ILE A 64 -18.24 4.19 3.99
N GLU A 65 -19.41 3.58 4.16
CA GLU A 65 -19.61 2.39 4.99
C GLU A 65 -18.79 1.21 4.48
N GLU A 66 -18.68 1.04 3.16
CA GLU A 66 -17.86 -0.02 2.56
C GLU A 66 -16.36 0.22 2.77
N ARG A 67 -15.90 1.47 2.73
CA ARG A 67 -14.52 1.82 3.09
C ARG A 67 -14.25 1.55 4.58
N ALA A 68 -15.17 1.94 5.46
CA ALA A 68 -15.06 1.67 6.89
C ALA A 68 -15.04 0.16 7.18
N LEU A 69 -15.89 -0.61 6.50
CA LEU A 69 -15.95 -2.06 6.62
C LEU A 69 -14.68 -2.74 6.10
N HIS A 70 -14.09 -2.23 5.02
CA HIS A 70 -12.77 -2.68 4.57
C HIS A 70 -11.73 -2.53 5.69
N LEU A 71 -11.61 -1.32 6.25
CA LEU A 71 -10.62 -1.03 7.29
C LEU A 71 -10.84 -1.89 8.54
N LEU A 72 -12.10 -2.06 8.96
CA LEU A 72 -12.45 -2.93 10.09
C LEU A 72 -12.00 -4.37 9.84
N ARG A 73 -12.27 -4.93 8.64
CA ARG A 73 -11.87 -6.29 8.27
C ARG A 73 -10.35 -6.48 8.29
N ILE A 74 -9.58 -5.50 7.82
CA ILE A 74 -8.12 -5.55 7.88
C ILE A 74 -7.63 -5.48 9.33
N ARG A 75 -8.20 -4.58 10.13
CA ARG A 75 -7.84 -4.43 11.55
C ARG A 75 -8.10 -5.71 12.33
N ASP A 76 -9.30 -6.27 12.20
CA ASP A 76 -9.71 -7.48 12.93
C ASP A 76 -8.84 -8.68 12.54
N ALA A 77 -8.49 -8.80 11.26
CA ALA A 77 -7.58 -9.84 10.79
C ALA A 77 -6.15 -9.68 11.32
N GLN A 78 -5.67 -8.43 11.46
CA GLN A 78 -4.39 -8.15 12.10
C GLN A 78 -4.42 -8.49 13.59
N ASP A 79 -5.48 -8.13 14.31
CA ASP A 79 -5.67 -8.47 15.73
C ASP A 79 -5.70 -9.99 15.93
N GLU A 80 -6.42 -10.73 15.07
CA GLU A 80 -6.43 -12.19 15.09
C GLU A 80 -5.04 -12.78 14.86
N CYS A 81 -4.28 -12.26 13.89
CA CYS A 81 -2.91 -12.72 13.63
C CYS A 81 -2.00 -12.52 14.86
N LEU A 82 -2.07 -11.36 15.50
CA LEU A 82 -1.27 -11.03 16.68
C LEU A 82 -1.68 -11.87 17.90
N ALA A 83 -2.99 -12.02 18.13
CA ALA A 83 -3.52 -12.80 19.25
C ALA A 83 -3.17 -14.29 19.16
N ASN A 84 -3.12 -14.85 17.95
CA ASN A 84 -2.72 -16.24 17.74
C ASN A 84 -1.21 -16.49 17.91
N GLY A 85 -0.38 -15.43 17.99
CA GLY A 85 1.07 -15.57 18.18
C GLY A 85 1.80 -16.26 17.03
N TYR A 86 1.29 -16.13 15.79
CA TYR A 86 1.97 -16.69 14.62
C TYR A 86 3.38 -16.10 14.46
N ASN A 87 4.29 -16.84 13.82
CA ASN A 87 5.67 -16.38 13.57
C ASN A 87 5.74 -15.37 12.41
N THR A 88 4.94 -14.31 12.50
CA THR A 88 4.86 -13.21 11.54
C THR A 88 4.29 -11.98 12.23
N PRO A 89 4.69 -10.76 11.82
CA PRO A 89 4.01 -9.54 12.22
C PRO A 89 2.65 -9.34 11.52
N GLY A 90 2.21 -10.27 10.66
CA GLY A 90 0.96 -10.14 9.90
C GLY A 90 1.09 -9.16 8.74
N PHE A 91 0.20 -8.17 8.68
CA PHE A 91 0.28 -7.04 7.76
C PHE A 91 1.41 -6.08 8.17
N LEU A 92 2.50 -6.08 7.41
CA LEU A 92 3.64 -5.18 7.66
C LEU A 92 3.33 -3.73 7.32
N ALA A 93 2.47 -3.52 6.33
CA ALA A 93 2.13 -2.22 5.81
C ALA A 93 0.70 -2.18 5.30
N PHE A 94 0.15 -0.97 5.21
CA PHE A 94 -1.08 -0.65 4.52
C PHE A 94 -0.81 0.33 3.38
N ILE A 95 -1.46 0.12 2.25
CA ILE A 95 -1.34 1.00 1.08
C ILE A 95 -2.73 1.40 0.60
N SER A 96 -2.98 2.70 0.50
CA SER A 96 -4.20 3.24 -0.09
C SER A 96 -3.89 3.78 -1.48
N TRP A 97 -4.68 3.39 -2.48
CA TRP A 97 -4.61 3.94 -3.83
C TRP A 97 -5.95 4.57 -4.24
N THR A 98 -5.90 5.46 -5.22
CA THR A 98 -7.09 5.92 -5.95
C THR A 98 -7.19 5.13 -7.26
N PHE A 99 -8.41 4.73 -7.60
CA PHE A 99 -8.68 4.12 -8.89
C PHE A 99 -8.34 5.11 -10.01
N GLN A 100 -7.63 4.63 -11.03
CA GLN A 100 -7.30 5.39 -12.24
C GLN A 100 -8.24 4.94 -13.36
N PRO A 101 -9.31 5.69 -13.66
CA PRO A 101 -10.31 5.28 -14.65
C PRO A 101 -9.81 5.41 -16.09
N ASP A 102 -8.83 6.29 -16.33
CA ASP A 102 -8.23 6.56 -17.63
C ASP A 102 -7.64 5.25 -18.16
N ASN A 103 -8.14 4.77 -19.32
CA ASN A 103 -7.79 3.50 -19.97
C ASN A 103 -8.40 2.21 -19.37
N THR A 104 -9.51 2.31 -18.64
CA THR A 104 -10.26 1.14 -18.18
C THR A 104 -11.67 1.08 -18.75
N ASN A 105 -12.26 -0.13 -18.79
CA ASN A 105 -13.67 -0.31 -19.20
C ASN A 105 -14.66 0.17 -18.13
N LEU A 106 -14.19 0.55 -16.94
CA LEU A 106 -15.02 0.98 -15.83
C LEU A 106 -15.04 2.51 -15.76
N LYS A 107 -16.16 3.11 -16.16
CA LYS A 107 -16.37 4.54 -16.01
C LYS A 107 -16.58 4.88 -14.53
N ALA A 108 -15.69 5.68 -13.97
CA ALA A 108 -15.79 6.24 -12.63
C ALA A 108 -15.23 7.66 -12.61
N GLU A 109 -15.67 8.46 -11.65
CA GLU A 109 -15.08 9.78 -11.41
C GLU A 109 -13.68 9.61 -10.81
N LYS A 110 -12.72 10.36 -11.35
CA LYS A 110 -11.35 10.35 -10.85
C LYS A 110 -11.27 11.11 -9.53
N LEU A 111 -10.89 10.42 -8.46
CA LEU A 111 -10.72 11.05 -7.15
C LEU A 111 -9.47 11.93 -7.11
N GLY A 112 -9.59 13.06 -6.42
CA GLY A 112 -8.53 14.06 -6.32
C GLY A 112 -7.59 13.87 -5.12
N PRO A 113 -6.58 14.75 -4.98
CA PRO A 113 -5.64 14.72 -3.86
C PRO A 113 -6.31 14.79 -2.48
N GLN A 114 -7.37 15.59 -2.33
CA GLN A 114 -8.06 15.73 -1.04
C GLN A 114 -8.75 14.42 -0.61
N ASP A 115 -9.41 13.71 -1.53
CA ASP A 115 -10.05 12.43 -1.24
C ASP A 115 -9.03 11.37 -0.81
N TYR A 116 -7.91 11.31 -1.51
CA TYR A 116 -6.79 10.42 -1.18
C TYR A 116 -6.23 10.72 0.22
N LEU A 117 -5.85 11.98 0.49
CA LEU A 117 -5.23 12.37 1.76
C LEU A 117 -6.17 12.17 2.94
N LYS A 118 -7.47 12.50 2.77
CA LYS A 118 -8.50 12.24 3.77
C LYS A 118 -8.60 10.74 4.07
N ASN A 119 -8.61 9.91 3.03
CA ASN A 119 -8.69 8.46 3.19
C ASN A 119 -7.44 7.89 3.90
N VAL A 120 -6.24 8.38 3.57
CA VAL A 120 -5.00 8.01 4.26
C VAL A 120 -5.07 8.35 5.75
N ALA A 121 -5.50 9.56 6.11
CA ALA A 121 -5.61 9.98 7.51
C ALA A 121 -6.61 9.12 8.30
N ILE A 122 -7.79 8.86 7.72
CA ILE A 122 -8.80 7.98 8.34
C ILE A 122 -8.23 6.58 8.51
N SER A 123 -7.58 6.03 7.48
CA SER A 123 -6.98 4.70 7.53
C SER A 123 -5.90 4.61 8.61
N ARG A 124 -5.06 5.64 8.77
CA ARG A 124 -4.03 5.71 9.82
C ARG A 124 -4.64 5.73 11.23
N ILE A 125 -5.75 6.43 11.42
CA ILE A 125 -6.45 6.48 12.71
C ILE A 125 -7.13 5.14 13.02
N MET A 126 -7.73 4.51 12.00
CA MET A 126 -8.49 3.27 12.17
C MET A 126 -7.59 2.02 12.34
N LEU A 127 -6.45 1.97 11.66
CA LEU A 127 -5.54 0.82 11.68
C LEU A 127 -4.39 1.06 12.67
N ASP A 128 -4.72 1.12 13.96
CA ASP A 128 -3.76 1.31 15.05
C ASP A 128 -2.73 0.17 15.18
N ASN A 129 -3.05 -1.00 14.65
CA ASN A 129 -2.26 -2.23 14.73
C ASN A 129 -1.39 -2.51 13.49
N ILE A 130 -1.35 -1.59 12.51
CA ILE A 130 -0.45 -1.67 11.34
C ILE A 130 0.51 -0.48 11.34
N LYS A 131 1.81 -0.78 11.50
CA LYS A 131 2.83 0.25 11.70
C LYS A 131 3.05 1.11 10.46
N ASN A 132 3.20 0.50 9.28
CA ASN A 132 3.71 1.21 8.11
C ASN A 132 2.60 1.55 7.12
N PHE A 133 2.64 2.78 6.59
CA PHE A 133 1.72 3.27 5.57
C PHE A 133 2.53 3.84 4.41
N GLN A 134 2.31 3.27 3.24
CA GLN A 134 3.02 3.68 2.02
C GLN A 134 2.26 4.79 1.30
N SER A 135 3.03 5.78 0.85
CA SER A 135 2.58 6.88 0.01
C SER A 135 2.35 6.42 -1.43
N SER A 136 1.16 6.70 -1.97
CA SER A 136 0.76 6.43 -3.36
C SER A 136 1.25 7.49 -4.34
N TRP A 137 2.53 7.88 -4.27
CA TRP A 137 3.06 8.95 -5.12
C TRP A 137 3.17 8.55 -6.60
N VAL A 138 3.21 7.25 -6.93
CA VAL A 138 3.25 6.79 -8.32
C VAL A 138 1.94 7.13 -9.03
N THR A 139 0.83 7.05 -8.29
CA THR A 139 -0.53 7.34 -8.79
C THR A 139 -0.92 8.81 -8.63
N MET A 140 -0.58 9.44 -7.50
CA MET A 140 -1.01 10.80 -7.14
C MET A 140 0.01 11.89 -7.45
N GLY A 141 1.24 11.51 -7.82
CA GLY A 141 2.35 12.41 -8.04
C GLY A 141 3.19 12.69 -6.78
N PRO A 142 4.44 13.14 -6.98
CA PRO A 142 5.42 13.31 -5.90
C PRO A 142 4.99 14.35 -4.85
N GLU A 143 4.35 15.45 -5.25
CA GLU A 143 3.92 16.51 -4.32
C GLU A 143 2.79 16.06 -3.40
N VAL A 144 1.78 15.37 -3.95
CA VAL A 144 0.70 14.77 -3.14
C VAL A 144 1.27 13.64 -2.27
N GLY A 145 2.20 12.87 -2.83
CA GLY A 145 2.96 11.87 -2.11
C GLY A 145 3.65 12.46 -0.89
N LYS A 146 4.37 13.57 -1.06
CA LYS A 146 5.09 14.29 0.00
C LYS A 146 4.12 14.76 1.08
N LEU A 147 3.00 15.37 0.67
CA LEU A 147 1.98 15.82 1.59
C LEU A 147 1.42 14.68 2.44
N SER A 148 1.29 13.46 1.89
CA SER A 148 0.78 12.30 2.64
C SER A 148 1.65 11.91 3.86
N LEU A 149 2.92 12.33 3.91
CA LEU A 149 3.80 12.16 5.09
C LEU A 149 3.31 12.96 6.31
N HIS A 150 2.47 13.97 6.10
CA HIS A 150 1.78 14.70 7.17
C HIS A 150 0.40 14.10 7.50
N TYR A 151 -0.12 13.19 6.68
CA TYR A 151 -1.44 12.57 6.83
C TYR A 151 -1.37 11.13 7.36
N GLY A 152 -0.17 10.63 7.67
CA GLY A 152 0.02 9.34 8.32
C GLY A 152 0.95 8.38 7.60
N CYS A 153 1.34 8.65 6.35
CA CYS A 153 2.35 7.84 5.67
C CYS A 153 3.72 7.99 6.34
N ASN A 154 4.44 6.89 6.44
CA ASN A 154 5.83 6.85 6.94
C ASN A 154 6.75 6.08 5.98
N ASP A 155 6.25 5.70 4.82
CA ASP A 155 6.97 4.99 3.79
C ASP A 155 6.77 5.67 2.44
N PHE A 156 7.86 6.19 1.88
CA PHE A 156 7.90 6.84 0.57
C PHE A 156 8.50 5.94 -0.51
N GLY A 157 8.61 4.63 -0.25
CA GLY A 157 9.02 3.67 -1.27
C GLY A 157 7.90 3.42 -2.30
N SER A 158 8.29 2.97 -3.49
CA SER A 158 7.38 2.30 -4.43
C SER A 158 7.44 0.78 -4.20
N THR A 159 6.39 0.07 -4.63
CA THR A 159 6.44 -1.39 -4.82
C THR A 159 6.34 -1.72 -6.29
N MET A 160 6.97 -2.82 -6.74
CA MET A 160 6.85 -3.36 -8.11
C MET A 160 5.39 -3.48 -8.59
N ILE A 161 4.44 -3.69 -7.66
CA ILE A 161 3.02 -3.81 -7.98
C ILE A 161 2.42 -2.47 -8.37
N GLU A 162 2.79 -1.42 -7.66
CA GLU A 162 2.36 -0.06 -7.97
C GLU A 162 2.89 0.35 -9.35
N GLU A 163 4.15 0.05 -9.65
CA GLU A 163 4.76 0.32 -10.97
C GLU A 163 4.05 -0.43 -12.11
N ASN A 164 3.75 -1.72 -11.95
CA ASN A 164 3.05 -2.51 -12.96
C ASN A 164 1.61 -2.05 -13.19
N VAL A 165 0.87 -1.75 -12.12
CA VAL A 165 -0.53 -1.28 -12.21
C VAL A 165 -0.59 0.10 -12.86
N VAL A 166 0.31 1.00 -12.47
CA VAL A 166 0.31 2.39 -12.93
C VAL A 166 0.85 2.47 -14.37
N SER A 167 1.86 1.66 -14.74
CA SER A 167 2.27 1.48 -16.14
C SER A 167 1.15 0.95 -17.02
N ALA A 168 0.31 0.04 -16.53
CA ALA A 168 -0.85 -0.47 -17.27
C ALA A 168 -1.98 0.58 -17.42
N ALA A 169 -2.07 1.54 -16.48
CA ALA A 169 -3.07 2.61 -16.48
C ALA A 169 -2.65 3.87 -17.26
N GLY A 170 -1.38 3.99 -17.66
CA GLY A 170 -0.87 5.10 -18.49
C GLY A 170 -0.53 6.40 -17.74
N THR A 171 -0.74 6.45 -16.42
CA THR A 171 -0.14 7.47 -15.55
C THR A 171 1.23 6.94 -15.14
N THR A 172 2.33 7.69 -15.20
CA THR A 172 3.57 7.26 -14.51
C THR A 172 4.30 8.46 -13.95
N HIS A 173 4.30 8.61 -12.62
CA HIS A 173 5.25 9.48 -11.96
C HIS A 173 6.51 8.65 -11.65
N LYS A 174 7.68 9.23 -11.91
CA LYS A 174 8.97 8.63 -11.58
C LYS A 174 9.72 9.58 -10.66
N VAL A 175 10.21 9.06 -9.54
CA VAL A 175 11.16 9.75 -8.67
C VAL A 175 12.44 8.92 -8.62
N ASN A 176 13.59 9.59 -8.60
CA ASN A 176 14.86 8.92 -8.36
C ASN A 176 15.18 8.97 -6.86
N ILE A 177 16.30 8.35 -6.46
CA ILE A 177 16.70 8.33 -5.06
C ILE A 177 16.96 9.77 -4.55
N GLY A 178 17.66 10.59 -5.33
CA GLY A 178 17.94 11.98 -4.95
C GLY A 178 16.69 12.79 -4.66
N SER A 179 15.70 12.76 -5.55
CA SER A 179 14.44 13.47 -5.38
C SER A 179 13.59 12.88 -4.25
N THR A 180 13.63 11.56 -4.03
CA THR A 180 12.99 10.93 -2.86
C THR A 180 13.53 11.48 -1.55
N LEU A 181 14.85 11.57 -1.41
CA LEU A 181 15.49 12.12 -0.21
C LEU A 181 15.10 13.58 -0.01
N GLN A 182 15.10 14.38 -1.08
CA GLN A 182 14.71 15.78 -1.03
C GLN A 182 13.24 15.95 -0.60
N LEU A 183 12.31 15.23 -1.22
CA LEU A 183 10.88 15.33 -0.91
C LEU A 183 10.59 14.96 0.56
N ILE A 184 11.25 13.92 1.09
CA ILE A 184 11.11 13.54 2.50
C ILE A 184 11.62 14.65 3.43
N ARG A 185 12.75 15.30 3.11
CA ARG A 185 13.30 16.42 3.89
C ARG A 185 12.41 17.66 3.83
N GLU A 186 11.87 17.98 2.66
CA GLU A 186 10.92 19.09 2.48
C GLU A 186 9.64 18.90 3.29
N ALA A 187 9.23 17.66 3.56
CA ALA A 187 8.15 17.33 4.50
C ALA A 187 8.56 17.39 5.99
N GLY A 188 9.77 17.86 6.30
CA GLY A 188 10.32 17.92 7.66
C GLY A 188 10.55 16.54 8.27
N LYS A 189 10.84 15.51 7.46
CA LYS A 189 11.11 14.13 7.90
C LYS A 189 12.56 13.74 7.63
N ILE A 190 13.02 12.71 8.34
CA ILE A 190 14.34 12.12 8.15
C ILE A 190 14.25 10.96 7.15
N PRO A 191 14.93 11.03 5.99
CA PRO A 191 14.93 9.92 5.05
C PRO A 191 15.71 8.72 5.60
N ALA A 192 15.18 7.53 5.35
CA ALA A 192 15.83 6.28 5.70
C ALA A 192 15.63 5.23 4.60
N GLN A 193 16.70 4.50 4.29
CA GLN A 193 16.63 3.31 3.45
C GLN A 193 16.20 2.12 4.30
N ARG A 194 15.16 1.41 3.86
CA ARG A 194 14.68 0.17 4.49
C ARG A 194 14.84 -1.03 3.57
N ASN A 195 14.82 -2.23 4.12
CA ASN A 195 14.60 -3.46 3.35
C ASN A 195 13.09 -3.80 3.26
N THR A 196 12.76 -4.96 2.66
CA THR A 196 11.38 -5.45 2.53
C THR A 196 10.75 -5.89 3.85
N ARG A 197 11.54 -6.05 4.92
CA ARG A 197 11.08 -6.32 6.29
C ARG A 197 10.85 -5.04 7.11
N TYR A 198 10.97 -3.86 6.49
CA TYR A 198 10.93 -2.55 7.15
C TYR A 198 12.05 -2.32 8.18
N GLU A 199 13.16 -3.07 8.08
CA GLU A 199 14.36 -2.81 8.87
C GLU A 199 15.14 -1.65 8.25
N ILE A 200 15.54 -0.67 9.06
CA ILE A 200 16.32 0.48 8.61
C ILE A 200 17.76 0.03 8.35
N LEU A 201 18.21 0.15 7.11
CA LEU A 201 19.58 -0.15 6.69
C LEU A 201 20.49 1.07 6.84
N ARG A 202 19.95 2.26 6.56
CA ARG A 202 20.70 3.51 6.58
C ARG A 202 19.77 4.69 6.83
N ARG A 203 20.18 5.63 7.67
CA ARG A 203 19.55 6.95 7.81
C ARG A 203 20.35 8.02 7.06
N PHE A 204 19.65 9.02 6.55
CA PHE A 204 20.24 10.15 5.81
C PHE A 204 20.06 11.44 6.62
N ASP A 205 20.52 11.41 7.87
CA ASP A 205 20.38 12.49 8.85
C ASP A 205 21.14 13.77 8.46
N ASP A 206 22.23 13.62 7.69
CA ASP A 206 23.04 14.72 7.17
C ASP A 206 22.57 15.14 5.76
N GLU A 207 22.18 16.40 5.63
CA GLU A 207 21.68 17.00 4.39
C GLU A 207 22.74 17.05 3.28
N THR A 208 24.02 17.00 3.64
CA THR A 208 25.15 17.00 2.68
C THR A 208 25.36 15.66 2.00
N VAL A 209 24.76 14.57 2.51
CA VAL A 209 24.86 13.24 1.92
C VAL A 209 24.13 13.22 0.58
N ARG A 210 24.91 13.35 -0.50
CA ARG A 210 24.47 13.13 -1.88
C ARG A 210 24.69 11.67 -2.26
N VAL A 211 23.68 11.04 -2.85
CA VAL A 211 23.80 9.68 -3.38
C VAL A 211 24.43 9.76 -4.77
N HIS A 212 25.70 9.37 -4.89
CA HIS A 212 26.48 9.50 -6.13
C HIS A 212 26.15 8.47 -7.23
N LYS A 213 25.15 7.60 -7.02
CA LYS A 213 24.63 6.68 -8.03
C LYS A 213 23.12 6.87 -8.15
N ASP A 214 22.73 7.74 -9.06
CA ASP A 214 21.36 7.88 -9.54
C ASP A 214 21.03 6.66 -10.40
N PHE A 215 20.60 5.58 -9.75
CA PHE A 215 19.70 4.66 -10.43
C PHE A 215 18.33 5.32 -10.37
N ILE A 216 17.76 5.60 -11.55
CA ILE A 216 16.30 5.75 -11.63
C ILE A 216 15.76 4.45 -11.04
N MET A 217 14.82 4.51 -10.09
CA MET A 217 14.05 3.32 -9.74
C MET A 217 13.27 2.93 -10.99
N GLN A 218 13.89 2.07 -11.80
CA GLN A 218 13.34 1.34 -12.92
C GLN A 218 13.57 -0.12 -12.56
N ASN A 219 12.49 -0.86 -12.38
CA ASN A 219 12.51 -2.30 -12.54
C ASN A 219 11.33 -2.69 -13.43
#